data_AF-A0A4S9RIL1-F1
#
_entry.id   AF-A0A4S9RIL1-F1
#
_cell.length_a   1.000
_cell.length_b   1.000
_cell.length_c   1.000
_cell.angle_alpha   90.00
_cell.angle_beta   90.00
_cell.angle_gamma   90.00
#
_symmetry.space_group_name_H-M   'P 1'
#
loop_
_entity.id
_entity.type
_entity.pdbx_description
1 polymer ?
#
loop_
_entity_poly.entity_id
_entity_poly.type
_entity_poly.pdbx_seq_one_letter_code
_entity_poly.pdbx_strand_id
1 'polypeptide(L)'
;MRPCSIPTRSWRRSFHDYFVTHLPQSSLHPDSNHKLPREVASPQDKPTGRQPAILSAARRDTTVVRIPLKSAKHHYGATCLRGGRPRNEDTHQAGTIELPAFAKRQPVSLTRANKLLQEQGAASESGDPQVFYFGVFDGHGGAQCAEFLRDRLHTYLEDSANKFKMQSSLQEPKESDDGHKQVLDLQRNLVNTWKDFVGGYFRRFRPQYFGIFKPSASTDEQGTAVNSIQATLMYSFLHADLDFTAAQASKHTPSLQASTDDPVMSDRPLNDNDILSSPSRPASQNLSNVLNRPIGGHTRFQGGSTCSIALISTPTPTPFWNPASPATIVTAHCGDTRILLCRVSDGKAVPLTTNHHPSAPVEAARLRRFAATFVTDSFGEERILGLANTRSFGDISSKRIGVSAEPEIRTTHMDPSEYSFLVLVSDGVTVSLDDQEIVDIVKEAKTPESASKELAAFATEVAGVRSDNATAVVVRLGGWERRVEGGGGSIGTKEVRDWKKVQAEDPRASRQ
;
A
#
# COMPACT_ATOMS: atom_id res chain seq x y z
N MET A 1 8.20 -18.82 49.86
CA MET A 1 8.89 -18.32 48.66
C MET A 1 8.08 -18.71 47.45
N ARG A 2 7.38 -17.76 46.82
CA ARG A 2 6.73 -17.95 45.51
C ARG A 2 7.66 -17.33 44.46
N PRO A 3 7.95 -18.00 43.33
CA PRO A 3 8.84 -17.43 42.33
C PRO A 3 8.17 -16.21 41.70
N CYS A 4 8.92 -15.11 41.66
CA CYS A 4 8.53 -13.87 41.03
C CYS A 4 8.49 -14.10 39.51
N SER A 5 7.29 -14.25 38.95
CA SER A 5 7.10 -14.26 37.50
C SER A 5 7.31 -12.85 36.98
N ILE A 6 8.39 -12.64 36.22
CA ILE A 6 8.63 -11.44 35.43
C ILE A 6 7.46 -11.31 34.45
N PRO A 7 6.75 -10.16 34.38
CA PRO A 7 5.69 -9.99 33.40
C PRO A 7 6.32 -9.92 31.99
N THR A 8 6.05 -10.93 31.16
CA THR A 8 6.28 -10.85 29.71
C THR A 8 5.38 -9.74 29.17
N ARG A 9 5.95 -8.59 28.79
CA ARG A 9 5.20 -7.50 28.13
C ARG A 9 4.58 -8.03 26.84
N SER A 10 3.26 -8.22 26.83
CA SER A 10 2.46 -8.58 25.65
C SER A 10 1.96 -7.34 24.89
N TRP A 11 2.84 -6.39 24.58
CA TRP A 11 2.46 -5.23 23.77
C TRP A 11 2.83 -5.50 22.31
N ARG A 12 1.94 -6.22 21.59
CA ARG A 12 1.98 -6.30 20.13
C ARG A 12 1.83 -4.86 19.62
N ARG A 13 2.88 -4.30 19.04
CA ARG A 13 2.85 -2.95 18.47
C ARG A 13 2.02 -2.99 17.18
N SER A 14 1.18 -1.98 17.04
CA SER A 14 0.16 -1.84 16.00
C SER A 14 0.68 -0.99 14.86
N PHE A 15 0.03 -1.03 13.70
CA PHE A 15 0.14 0.03 12.68
C PHE A 15 0.09 1.42 13.31
N HIS A 16 1.03 2.27 12.91
CA HIS A 16 1.16 3.62 13.45
C HIS A 16 0.80 4.65 12.38
N ASP A 17 -0.10 5.57 12.69
CA ASP A 17 -0.45 6.72 11.85
C ASP A 17 0.56 7.88 12.00
N TYR A 18 1.71 7.61 12.63
CA TYR A 18 2.82 8.53 12.83
C TYR A 18 4.13 7.86 12.42
N PHE A 19 5.16 8.68 12.22
CA PHE A 19 6.53 8.21 12.07
C PHE A 19 7.43 8.86 13.13
N VAL A 20 8.50 8.15 13.48
CA VAL A 20 9.53 8.63 14.39
C VAL A 20 10.65 9.28 13.57
N THR A 21 11.13 10.44 13.98
CA THR A 21 12.31 11.08 13.38
C THR A 21 13.14 11.80 14.43
N HIS A 22 14.40 12.07 14.10
CA HIS A 22 15.35 12.77 14.96
C HIS A 22 15.46 14.22 14.50
N LEU A 23 15.01 15.15 15.34
CA LEU A 23 15.14 16.58 15.08
C LEU A 23 16.30 17.14 15.92
N PRO A 24 17.15 18.03 15.37
CA PRO A 24 18.10 18.80 16.17
C PRO A 24 17.34 19.59 17.25
N GLN A 25 17.83 19.63 18.48
CA GLN A 25 17.17 20.35 19.58
C GLN A 25 16.89 21.84 19.27
N SER A 26 17.67 22.48 18.41
CA SER A 26 17.46 23.87 17.97
C SER A 26 16.18 24.08 17.14
N SER A 27 15.55 23.01 16.66
CA SER A 27 14.36 23.06 15.79
C SER A 27 13.02 22.98 16.55
N LEU A 28 13.05 22.89 17.89
CA LEU A 28 11.87 22.73 18.75
C LEU A 28 11.33 24.04 19.35
N HIS A 29 11.96 25.19 19.08
CA HIS A 29 11.49 26.49 19.56
C HIS A 29 10.83 27.29 18.43
N PRO A 30 9.60 27.80 18.60
CA PRO A 30 9.12 28.88 17.77
C PRO A 30 9.93 30.13 18.13
N ASP A 31 10.67 30.68 17.17
CA ASP A 31 11.42 31.93 17.33
C ASP A 31 10.48 33.11 17.62
N SER A 32 10.10 33.28 18.88
CA SER A 32 9.59 34.55 19.41
C SER A 32 10.75 35.30 20.04
N ASN A 33 11.61 35.92 19.21
CA ASN A 33 12.37 37.15 19.52
C ASN A 33 13.37 37.49 18.40
N HIS A 34 12.88 38.05 17.29
CA HIS A 34 13.73 38.88 16.44
C HIS A 34 13.91 40.27 17.08
N LYS A 35 15.03 40.46 17.77
CA LYS A 35 15.73 41.76 17.80
C LYS A 35 17.15 41.51 17.31
N LEU A 36 17.34 41.71 16.01
CA LEU A 36 18.69 41.84 15.43
C LEU A 36 19.25 43.21 15.82
N PRO A 37 20.44 43.31 16.42
CA PRO A 37 21.17 44.57 16.43
C PRO A 37 21.75 44.78 15.02
N ARG A 38 21.21 45.79 14.32
CA ARG A 38 21.94 46.48 13.24
C ARG A 38 23.14 47.14 13.89
N GLU A 39 24.33 46.64 13.59
CA GLU A 39 25.57 47.39 13.38
C GLU A 39 26.73 46.40 13.33
N VAL A 40 27.33 46.24 12.15
CA VAL A 40 28.76 46.11 11.83
C VAL A 40 28.78 45.55 10.39
N ALA A 41 28.61 46.45 9.43
CA ALA A 41 29.01 46.20 8.05
C ALA A 41 30.22 47.08 7.79
N SER A 42 31.39 46.48 7.68
CA SER A 42 32.58 47.11 7.11
C SER A 42 33.39 46.02 6.40
N PRO A 43 33.77 46.21 5.13
CA PRO A 43 34.46 45.20 4.35
C PRO A 43 35.97 45.24 4.64
N GLN A 44 36.58 44.08 4.89
CA GLN A 44 38.05 43.95 4.88
C GLN A 44 38.49 42.98 3.78
N ASP A 45 39.23 43.53 2.83
CA ASP A 45 40.02 42.83 1.82
C ASP A 45 41.32 42.27 2.43
N LYS A 46 41.58 40.96 2.25
CA LYS A 46 42.82 40.36 1.66
C LYS A 46 42.91 38.84 1.89
N PRO A 47 43.65 38.11 1.03
CA PRO A 47 43.49 36.67 0.85
C PRO A 47 44.44 35.86 1.73
N THR A 48 43.95 34.80 2.37
CA THR A 48 44.82 33.74 2.91
C THR A 48 44.19 32.37 2.65
N GLY A 49 44.99 31.51 2.02
CA GLY A 49 44.63 30.13 1.75
C GLY A 49 44.39 29.36 3.03
N ARG A 50 43.17 28.87 3.20
CA ARG A 50 42.85 27.74 4.08
C ARG A 50 41.94 26.80 3.31
N GLN A 51 42.39 25.56 3.14
CA GLN A 51 41.55 24.46 2.72
C GLN A 51 40.31 24.39 3.64
N PRO A 52 39.12 24.04 3.13
CA PRO A 52 37.94 23.93 3.98
C PRO A 52 38.19 22.83 5.01
N ALA A 53 38.24 23.21 6.28
CA ALA A 53 38.26 22.28 7.38
C ALA A 53 37.02 21.38 7.26
N ILE A 54 37.27 20.07 7.19
CA ILE A 54 36.25 19.05 7.38
C ILE A 54 35.59 19.37 8.72
N LEU A 55 34.33 19.82 8.68
CA LEU A 55 33.51 20.03 9.85
C LEU A 55 33.42 18.70 10.59
N SER A 56 34.19 18.57 11.67
CA SER A 56 33.96 17.55 12.69
C SER A 56 32.49 17.67 13.11
N ALA A 57 31.72 16.59 12.91
CA ALA A 57 30.34 16.49 13.32
C ALA A 57 30.28 16.57 14.86
N ALA A 58 30.21 17.81 15.37
CA ALA A 58 29.92 18.06 16.76
C ALA A 58 28.61 17.33 17.10
N ARG A 59 28.64 16.54 18.17
CA ARG A 59 27.49 15.89 18.81
C ARG A 59 26.35 16.89 18.91
N ARG A 60 25.40 16.85 17.97
CA ARG A 60 24.15 17.59 18.09
C ARG A 60 23.22 16.69 18.89
N ASP A 61 22.81 17.14 20.06
CA ASP A 61 21.74 16.49 20.80
C ASP A 61 20.49 16.51 19.91
N THR A 62 20.08 15.32 19.46
CA THR A 62 18.86 15.12 18.66
C THR A 62 17.75 14.63 19.56
N THR A 63 16.57 15.24 19.44
CA THR A 63 15.36 14.78 20.13
C THR A 63 14.59 13.84 19.23
N VAL A 64 14.15 12.72 19.79
CA VAL A 64 13.23 11.79 19.11
C VAL A 64 11.83 12.36 19.14
N VAL A 65 11.24 12.59 17.97
CA VAL A 65 9.89 13.15 17.83
C VAL A 65 9.01 12.19 17.05
N ARG A 66 7.75 12.06 17.49
CA ARG A 66 6.69 11.35 16.78
C ARG A 66 5.84 12.37 16.02
N ILE A 67 5.80 12.24 14.70
CA ILE A 67 5.06 13.16 13.83
C ILE A 67 3.90 12.39 13.21
N PRO A 68 2.64 12.75 13.51
CA PRO A 68 1.49 12.19 12.82
C PRO A 68 1.57 12.43 11.32
N LEU A 69 1.40 11.40 10.50
CA LEU A 69 1.48 11.49 9.03
C LEU A 69 0.45 12.48 8.48
N LYS A 70 -0.75 12.49 9.06
CA LYS A 70 -1.83 13.43 8.69
C LYS A 70 -1.46 14.89 8.95
N SER A 71 -0.58 15.16 9.92
CA SER A 71 -0.09 16.50 10.24
C SER A 71 1.13 16.88 9.39
N ALA A 72 1.82 15.91 8.78
CA ALA A 72 3.00 16.11 7.95
C ALA A 72 2.63 16.50 6.51
N LYS A 73 1.93 17.62 6.35
CA LYS A 73 1.38 18.14 5.07
C LYS A 73 2.43 18.32 3.96
N HIS A 74 3.69 18.52 4.34
CA HIS A 74 4.82 18.65 3.44
C HIS A 74 5.40 17.30 2.99
N HIS A 75 4.97 16.18 3.57
CA HIS A 75 5.48 14.84 3.25
C HIS A 75 4.41 13.92 2.70
N TYR A 76 3.16 14.14 3.09
CA TYR A 76 2.03 13.28 2.75
C TYR A 76 0.77 14.12 2.52
N GLY A 77 -0.02 13.75 1.52
CA GLY A 77 -1.33 14.29 1.24
C GLY A 77 -2.25 13.19 0.75
N ALA A 78 -3.50 13.21 1.21
CA ALA A 78 -4.52 12.32 0.70
C ALA A 78 -5.88 13.01 0.65
N THR A 79 -6.61 12.75 -0.42
CA THR A 79 -7.94 13.28 -0.67
C THR A 79 -8.80 12.16 -1.21
N CYS A 80 -10.04 12.05 -0.72
CA CYS A 80 -11.03 11.12 -1.20
C CYS A 80 -12.32 11.91 -1.40
N LEU A 81 -12.76 12.04 -2.65
CA LEU A 81 -13.97 12.75 -3.03
C LEU A 81 -15.02 11.75 -3.49
N ARG A 82 -16.28 12.00 -3.11
CA ARG A 82 -17.41 11.17 -3.54
C ARG A 82 -17.70 11.30 -5.05
N GLY A 83 -17.35 12.43 -5.65
CA GLY A 83 -17.80 12.78 -7.00
C GLY A 83 -19.33 12.84 -7.09
N GLY A 84 -19.86 12.42 -8.25
CA GLY A 84 -21.29 12.37 -8.57
C GLY A 84 -22.02 11.17 -7.98
N ARG A 85 -21.30 10.21 -7.38
CA ARG A 85 -21.90 9.01 -6.79
C ARG A 85 -22.75 9.34 -5.54
N PRO A 86 -23.81 8.54 -5.25
CA PRO A 86 -24.61 8.72 -4.03
C PRO A 86 -23.84 8.44 -2.73
N ARG A 87 -22.86 7.52 -2.78
CA ARG A 87 -22.04 7.09 -1.64
C ARG A 87 -20.57 7.11 -2.04
N ASN A 88 -19.72 7.20 -1.03
CA ASN A 88 -18.29 7.05 -1.19
C ASN A 88 -17.88 5.68 -0.65
N GLU A 89 -17.38 4.82 -1.53
CA GLU A 89 -16.95 3.45 -1.26
C GLU A 89 -15.42 3.33 -1.25
N ASP A 90 -14.72 4.36 -1.73
CA ASP A 90 -13.27 4.47 -1.67
C ASP A 90 -12.75 4.74 -0.26
N THR A 91 -11.53 4.26 0.01
CA THR A 91 -10.76 4.68 1.17
C THR A 91 -9.26 4.56 0.93
N HIS A 92 -8.47 5.06 1.88
CA HIS A 92 -7.01 4.99 1.82
C HIS A 92 -6.44 4.74 3.21
N GLN A 93 -5.17 4.34 3.28
CA GLN A 93 -4.45 4.14 4.52
C GLN A 93 -2.99 4.59 4.37
N ALA A 94 -2.44 5.22 5.41
CA ALA A 94 -1.04 5.61 5.44
C ALA A 94 -0.48 5.53 6.86
N GLY A 95 0.67 4.89 7.00
CA GLY A 95 1.25 4.59 8.30
C GLY A 95 2.68 4.08 8.23
N THR A 96 3.19 3.67 9.39
CA THR A 96 4.36 2.82 9.49
C THR A 96 3.95 1.46 10.06
N ILE A 97 4.60 0.42 9.56
CA ILE A 97 4.38 -0.97 9.96
C ILE A 97 5.68 -1.61 10.42
N GLU A 98 5.56 -2.62 11.27
CA GLU A 98 6.69 -3.37 11.80
C GLU A 98 7.04 -4.53 10.88
N LEU A 99 7.91 -4.23 9.90
CA LEU A 99 8.50 -5.22 9.02
C LEU A 99 10.02 -5.14 9.08
N PRO A 100 10.72 -6.29 8.98
CA PRO A 100 12.15 -6.31 8.70
C PRO A 100 12.46 -5.53 7.42
N ALA A 101 13.58 -4.81 7.40
CA ALA A 101 13.95 -4.00 6.25
C ALA A 101 14.12 -4.87 5.00
N PHE A 102 13.64 -4.40 3.85
CA PHE A 102 13.81 -5.05 2.54
C PHE A 102 14.57 -4.14 1.55
N ALA A 103 15.32 -3.17 2.08
CA ALA A 103 16.11 -2.24 1.30
C ALA A 103 17.44 -2.82 0.81
N LYS A 104 17.89 -2.39 -0.37
CA LYS A 104 19.20 -2.76 -0.91
C LYS A 104 20.33 -2.29 0.02
N ARG A 105 21.22 -3.21 0.42
CA ARG A 105 22.40 -2.87 1.24
C ARG A 105 23.30 -1.87 0.54
N GLN A 106 23.80 -0.90 1.30
CA GLN A 106 24.89 -0.06 0.84
C GLN A 106 26.22 -0.83 0.86
N PRO A 107 27.18 -0.47 -0.02
CA PRO A 107 28.53 -1.03 0.02
C PRO A 107 29.19 -0.88 1.39
N VAL A 108 29.98 -1.88 1.81
CA VAL A 108 30.61 -1.98 3.13
C VAL A 108 31.46 -0.75 3.50
N SER A 109 32.06 -0.09 2.49
CA SER A 109 32.83 1.14 2.67
C SER A 109 32.00 2.30 3.22
N LEU A 110 30.73 2.41 2.83
CA LEU A 110 29.78 3.42 3.30
C LEU A 110 29.12 2.99 4.62
N THR A 111 28.94 1.69 4.85
CA THR A 111 28.35 1.14 6.09
C THR A 111 29.18 1.44 7.34
N ARG A 112 30.52 1.42 7.25
CA ARG A 112 31.40 1.73 8.40
C ARG A 112 31.29 3.18 8.87
N ALA A 113 31.10 4.14 7.96
CA ALA A 113 30.88 5.54 8.30
C ALA A 113 29.50 5.75 8.96
N ASN A 114 28.49 5.01 8.51
CA ASN A 114 27.12 5.10 9.02
C ASN A 114 26.87 4.31 10.32
N LYS A 115 27.76 3.42 10.73
CA LYS A 115 27.62 2.62 11.97
C LYS A 115 27.49 3.51 13.22
N LEU A 116 28.11 4.70 13.21
CA LEU A 116 27.97 5.73 14.26
C LEU A 116 26.61 6.45 14.28
N LEU A 117 25.89 6.49 13.14
CA LEU A 117 24.54 7.06 13.03
C LEU A 117 23.45 6.02 13.36
N GLN A 118 23.76 4.74 13.18
CA GLN A 118 22.85 3.61 13.36
C GLN A 118 22.52 3.34 14.83
N GLU A 119 23.46 3.63 15.75
CA GLU A 119 23.27 3.49 17.20
C GLU A 119 22.23 4.46 17.80
N GLN A 120 21.81 5.49 17.06
CA GLN A 120 20.86 6.49 17.56
C GLN A 120 19.48 6.45 16.87
N GLY A 121 19.31 5.76 15.74
CA GLY A 121 18.14 5.94 14.85
C GLY A 121 17.17 4.77 14.68
N ALA A 122 17.45 3.61 15.25
CA ALA A 122 16.62 2.42 15.05
C ALA A 122 15.43 2.36 16.04
N ALA A 123 14.21 2.53 15.54
CA ALA A 123 12.98 2.53 16.34
C ALA A 123 12.23 1.18 16.39
N SER A 124 12.66 0.19 15.59
CA SER A 124 12.05 -1.16 15.52
C SER A 124 12.76 -2.16 16.44
N GLU A 125 12.05 -3.21 16.87
CA GLU A 125 12.63 -4.26 17.73
C GLU A 125 13.78 -5.02 17.06
N SER A 126 13.83 -5.05 15.72
CA SER A 126 14.92 -5.65 14.95
C SER A 126 16.14 -4.75 14.81
N GLY A 127 16.04 -3.47 15.17
CA GLY A 127 17.08 -2.47 14.90
C GLY A 127 17.05 -1.91 13.46
N ASP A 128 16.03 -2.26 12.67
CA ASP A 128 15.85 -1.79 11.30
C ASP A 128 15.17 -0.40 11.22
N PRO A 129 15.40 0.35 10.12
CA PRO A 129 14.62 1.53 9.79
C PRO A 129 13.12 1.25 9.66
N GLN A 130 12.29 2.25 9.94
CA GLN A 130 10.83 2.16 9.82
C GLN A 130 10.42 1.87 8.37
N VAL A 131 9.46 0.95 8.20
CA VAL A 131 8.82 0.70 6.91
C VAL A 131 7.55 1.52 6.83
N PHE A 132 7.43 2.31 5.76
CA PHE A 132 6.23 3.10 5.50
C PHE A 132 5.26 2.32 4.63
N TYR A 133 3.96 2.45 4.95
CA TYR A 133 2.85 1.81 4.28
C TYR A 133 1.93 2.88 3.71
N PHE A 134 1.62 2.79 2.41
CA PHE A 134 0.61 3.61 1.75
C PHE A 134 -0.32 2.70 0.97
N GLY A 135 -1.63 2.92 1.06
CA GLY A 135 -2.63 2.10 0.38
C GLY A 135 -3.82 2.91 -0.11
N VAL A 136 -4.34 2.55 -1.28
CA VAL A 136 -5.62 3.00 -1.83
C VAL A 136 -6.48 1.77 -2.07
N PHE A 137 -7.74 1.87 -1.65
CA PHE A 137 -8.74 0.81 -1.77
C PHE A 137 -9.98 1.42 -2.39
N ASP A 138 -10.34 0.94 -3.57
CA ASP A 138 -11.51 1.39 -4.30
C ASP A 138 -12.56 0.29 -4.16
N GLY A 139 -13.68 0.66 -3.53
CA GLY A 139 -14.72 -0.27 -3.10
C GLY A 139 -15.87 -0.28 -4.08
N HIS A 140 -16.45 -1.46 -4.30
CA HIS A 140 -17.63 -1.59 -5.16
C HIS A 140 -18.68 -2.49 -4.54
N GLY A 141 -19.96 -2.11 -4.71
CA GLY A 141 -21.09 -2.79 -4.06
C GLY A 141 -21.23 -2.45 -2.57
N GLY A 142 -20.49 -1.45 -2.10
CA GLY A 142 -20.43 -0.91 -0.74
C GLY A 142 -18.99 -0.80 -0.20
N ALA A 143 -18.80 0.03 0.84
CA ALA A 143 -17.48 0.33 1.40
C ALA A 143 -16.88 -0.79 2.27
N GLN A 144 -17.64 -1.83 2.61
CA GLN A 144 -17.28 -2.78 3.69
C GLN A 144 -15.96 -3.53 3.42
N CYS A 145 -15.69 -3.90 2.15
CA CYS A 145 -14.43 -4.56 1.81
C CYS A 145 -13.25 -3.58 1.84
N ALA A 146 -13.41 -2.38 1.27
CA ALA A 146 -12.39 -1.33 1.30
C ALA A 146 -12.02 -0.93 2.74
N GLU A 147 -13.01 -0.76 3.61
CA GLU A 147 -12.82 -0.49 5.04
C GLU A 147 -12.11 -1.63 5.77
N PHE A 148 -12.47 -2.89 5.48
CA PHE A 148 -11.78 -4.06 6.03
C PHE A 148 -10.28 -4.06 5.66
N LEU A 149 -9.96 -3.76 4.40
CA LEU A 149 -8.58 -3.70 3.93
C LEU A 149 -7.81 -2.56 4.60
N ARG A 150 -8.39 -1.35 4.65
CA ARG A 150 -7.83 -0.19 5.36
C ARG A 150 -7.47 -0.52 6.79
N ASP A 151 -8.37 -1.20 7.49
CA ASP A 151 -8.28 -1.41 8.93
C ASP A 151 -7.46 -2.65 9.31
N ARG A 152 -7.24 -3.61 8.39
CA ARG A 152 -6.64 -4.91 8.77
C ARG A 152 -5.55 -5.45 7.86
N LEU A 153 -5.43 -5.02 6.60
CA LEU A 153 -4.47 -5.63 5.66
C LEU A 153 -3.02 -5.51 6.17
N HIS A 154 -2.68 -4.38 6.78
CA HIS A 154 -1.39 -4.16 7.42
C HIS A 154 -1.11 -5.17 8.57
N THR A 155 -2.13 -5.56 9.34
CA THR A 155 -1.97 -6.55 10.42
C THR A 155 -1.71 -7.94 9.86
N TYR A 156 -2.41 -8.32 8.79
CA TYR A 156 -2.11 -9.56 8.08
C TYR A 156 -0.67 -9.59 7.59
N LEU A 157 -0.15 -8.46 7.11
CA LEU A 157 1.22 -8.31 6.65
C LEU A 157 2.24 -8.49 7.79
N GLU A 158 2.08 -7.79 8.91
CA GLU A 158 2.95 -7.93 10.09
C GLU A 158 2.91 -9.36 10.66
N ASP A 159 1.73 -9.95 10.82
CA ASP A 159 1.58 -11.32 11.31
C ASP A 159 2.18 -12.35 10.34
N SER A 160 2.05 -12.14 9.04
CA SER A 160 2.64 -13.03 8.03
C SER A 160 4.16 -12.93 8.04
N ALA A 161 4.72 -11.73 8.15
CA ALA A 161 6.16 -11.52 8.25
C ALA A 161 6.75 -12.24 9.48
N ASN A 162 6.04 -12.16 10.61
CA ASN A 162 6.41 -12.87 11.83
C ASN A 162 6.33 -14.40 11.65
N LYS A 163 5.24 -14.92 11.08
CA LYS A 163 5.07 -16.36 10.79
C LYS A 163 6.13 -16.87 9.82
N PHE A 164 6.52 -16.04 8.85
CA PHE A 164 7.51 -16.38 7.82
C PHE A 164 8.94 -16.18 8.33
N LYS A 165 9.10 -15.69 9.56
CA LYS A 165 10.40 -15.33 10.16
C LYS A 165 11.22 -14.48 9.18
N MET A 166 10.55 -13.52 8.54
CA MET A 166 11.17 -12.64 7.56
C MET A 166 12.42 -12.01 8.18
N GLN A 167 13.54 -12.05 7.45
CA GLN A 167 14.81 -11.52 7.94
C GLN A 167 15.07 -10.15 7.33
N SER A 168 15.75 -9.29 8.09
CA SER A 168 16.22 -8.01 7.58
C SER A 168 17.21 -8.23 6.45
N SER A 169 16.90 -7.66 5.29
CA SER A 169 17.84 -7.58 4.17
C SER A 169 19.10 -6.77 4.52
N LEU A 170 19.16 -6.05 5.64
CA LEU A 170 20.32 -5.26 6.07
C LEU A 170 21.28 -6.02 7.01
N GLN A 171 20.84 -7.14 7.58
CA GLN A 171 21.63 -7.94 8.54
C GLN A 171 22.16 -9.22 7.89
N GLU A 172 23.36 -9.69 8.26
CA GLU A 172 23.88 -10.95 7.73
C GLU A 172 22.88 -12.11 7.90
N PRO A 173 22.66 -12.92 6.85
CA PRO A 173 21.69 -13.99 6.90
C PRO A 173 22.04 -14.94 8.04
N LYS A 174 21.09 -15.17 8.94
CA LYS A 174 21.25 -16.15 9.99
C LYS A 174 20.85 -17.52 9.42
N GLU A 175 21.80 -18.46 9.41
CA GLU A 175 21.52 -19.85 9.08
C GLU A 175 20.47 -20.38 10.06
N SER A 176 19.25 -20.60 9.57
CA SER A 176 18.19 -21.24 10.32
C SER A 176 17.27 -22.00 9.36
N ASP A 177 17.52 -23.30 9.24
CA ASP A 177 16.75 -24.24 8.42
C ASP A 177 15.39 -24.60 9.06
N ASP A 178 15.25 -24.34 10.36
CA ASP A 178 14.15 -24.83 11.20
C ASP A 178 12.79 -24.11 10.96
N GLY A 179 12.77 -23.08 10.11
CA GLY A 179 11.57 -22.29 9.79
C GLY A 179 10.90 -22.63 8.47
N HIS A 180 11.65 -23.10 7.47
CA HIS A 180 11.16 -23.19 6.09
C HIS A 180 10.00 -24.19 5.93
N LYS A 181 10.08 -25.33 6.60
CA LYS A 181 9.02 -26.34 6.56
C LYS A 181 7.69 -25.78 7.06
N GLN A 182 7.70 -25.02 8.16
CA GLN A 182 6.50 -24.40 8.72
C GLN A 182 5.88 -23.39 7.75
N VAL A 183 6.70 -22.58 7.07
CA VAL A 183 6.21 -21.62 6.07
C VAL A 183 5.61 -22.33 4.86
N LEU A 184 6.25 -23.39 4.37
CA LEU A 184 5.72 -24.21 3.27
C LEU A 184 4.40 -24.88 3.67
N ASP A 185 4.27 -25.34 4.91
CA ASP A 185 3.04 -25.92 5.43
C ASP A 185 1.91 -24.88 5.53
N LEU A 186 2.21 -23.65 5.96
CA LEU A 186 1.25 -22.53 5.93
C LEU A 186 0.79 -22.21 4.50
N GLN A 187 1.72 -22.09 3.55
CA GLN A 187 1.39 -21.86 2.14
C GLN A 187 0.53 -22.98 1.57
N ARG A 188 0.87 -24.25 1.86
CA ARG A 188 0.11 -25.42 1.41
C ARG A 188 -1.29 -25.44 2.01
N ASN A 189 -1.42 -25.15 3.30
CA ASN A 189 -2.70 -25.08 3.98
C ASN A 189 -3.58 -23.99 3.35
N LEU A 190 -3.05 -22.80 3.11
CA LEU A 190 -3.81 -21.71 2.50
C LEU A 190 -4.34 -22.10 1.11
N VAL A 191 -3.51 -22.68 0.24
CA VAL A 191 -3.94 -23.12 -1.11
C VAL A 191 -4.97 -24.25 -1.02
N ASN A 192 -4.77 -25.22 -0.13
CA ASN A 192 -5.74 -26.31 0.06
C ASN A 192 -7.08 -25.77 0.58
N THR A 193 -7.06 -24.82 1.50
CA THR A 193 -8.29 -24.20 2.02
C THR A 193 -9.04 -23.45 0.92
N TRP A 194 -8.36 -22.69 0.07
CA TRP A 194 -8.98 -22.07 -1.11
C TRP A 194 -9.59 -23.11 -2.07
N LYS A 195 -8.87 -24.21 -2.32
CA LYS A 195 -9.31 -25.31 -3.17
C LYS A 195 -10.57 -25.98 -2.62
N ASP A 196 -10.64 -26.23 -1.32
CA ASP A 196 -11.72 -26.98 -0.69
C ASP A 196 -12.93 -26.07 -0.41
N PHE A 197 -12.69 -24.83 0.02
CA PHE A 197 -13.74 -23.86 0.37
C PHE A 197 -14.42 -23.25 -0.86
N VAL A 198 -13.63 -22.79 -1.86
CA VAL A 198 -14.18 -22.12 -3.06
C VAL A 198 -14.20 -23.06 -4.26
N GLY A 199 -13.12 -23.81 -4.49
CA GLY A 199 -12.98 -24.67 -5.66
C GLY A 199 -12.93 -23.88 -6.98
N GLY A 200 -13.44 -24.48 -8.06
CA GLY A 200 -13.37 -23.88 -9.41
C GLY A 200 -11.93 -23.56 -9.83
N TYR A 201 -11.67 -22.29 -10.18
CA TYR A 201 -10.34 -21.75 -10.45
C TYR A 201 -9.30 -22.17 -9.38
N PHE A 202 -9.69 -22.12 -8.11
CA PHE A 202 -8.81 -22.41 -6.98
C PHE A 202 -8.33 -23.87 -6.90
N ARG A 203 -8.93 -24.80 -7.66
CA ARG A 203 -8.48 -26.20 -7.72
C ARG A 203 -7.11 -26.37 -8.39
N ARG A 204 -6.69 -25.43 -9.25
CA ARG A 204 -5.39 -25.43 -9.94
C ARG A 204 -4.58 -24.17 -9.67
N PHE A 205 -4.91 -23.48 -8.58
CA PHE A 205 -4.30 -22.20 -8.23
C PHE A 205 -2.86 -22.39 -7.76
N ARG A 206 -1.95 -21.60 -8.33
CA ARG A 206 -0.51 -21.67 -8.08
C ARG A 206 0.07 -20.25 -7.93
N PRO A 207 0.00 -19.65 -6.73
CA PRO A 207 0.57 -18.32 -6.47
C PRO A 207 2.05 -18.23 -6.84
N GLN A 208 2.45 -17.16 -7.52
CA GLN A 208 3.80 -16.99 -8.08
C GLN A 208 4.94 -17.12 -7.06
N TYR A 209 4.75 -16.56 -5.86
CA TYR A 209 5.78 -16.46 -4.82
C TYR A 209 5.71 -17.58 -3.77
N PHE A 210 4.87 -18.59 -3.96
CA PHE A 210 4.77 -19.71 -3.03
C PHE A 210 5.84 -20.77 -3.35
N GLY A 211 6.70 -21.06 -2.36
CA GLY A 211 7.81 -22.00 -2.49
C GLY A 211 7.36 -23.44 -2.72
N ILE A 212 6.15 -23.80 -2.29
CA ILE A 212 5.57 -25.14 -2.48
C ILE A 212 5.47 -25.57 -3.95
N PHE A 213 5.57 -24.63 -4.91
CA PHE A 213 5.49 -24.88 -6.34
C PHE A 213 6.83 -24.85 -7.07
N LYS A 214 7.95 -24.61 -6.37
CA LYS A 214 9.30 -24.51 -6.95
C LYS A 214 10.20 -25.63 -6.40
N PRO A 215 9.99 -26.91 -6.68
CA PRO A 215 10.71 -28.00 -6.02
C PRO A 215 12.20 -28.14 -6.41
N SER A 216 12.71 -27.35 -7.36
CA SER A 216 14.03 -27.55 -8.00
C SER A 216 15.03 -26.41 -7.79
N ALA A 217 14.76 -25.41 -6.94
CA ALA A 217 15.80 -24.44 -6.61
C ALA A 217 16.78 -25.09 -5.62
N SER A 218 18.05 -24.69 -5.66
CA SER A 218 19.01 -25.09 -4.63
C SER A 218 18.48 -24.73 -3.24
N THR A 219 18.84 -25.48 -2.19
CA THR A 219 18.33 -25.25 -0.82
C THR A 219 18.48 -23.79 -0.37
N ASP A 220 19.53 -23.11 -0.83
CA ASP A 220 19.83 -21.70 -0.55
C ASP A 220 18.93 -20.70 -1.33
N GLU A 221 18.65 -20.97 -2.62
CA GLU A 221 17.72 -20.15 -3.43
C GLU A 221 16.26 -20.35 -3.00
N GLN A 222 15.92 -21.56 -2.56
CA GLN A 222 14.61 -21.88 -2.00
C GLN A 222 14.38 -21.11 -0.70
N GLY A 223 15.41 -21.05 0.16
CA GLY A 223 15.30 -20.45 1.49
C GLY A 223 15.09 -18.94 1.47
N THR A 224 15.70 -18.26 0.51
CA THR A 224 15.55 -16.81 0.30
C THR A 224 14.23 -16.43 -0.36
N ALA A 225 13.70 -17.27 -1.26
CA ALA A 225 12.41 -17.03 -1.90
C ALA A 225 11.20 -17.18 -0.94
N VAL A 226 11.26 -18.14 -0.01
CA VAL A 226 10.15 -18.47 0.90
C VAL A 226 9.96 -17.42 2.00
N ASN A 227 11.05 -16.83 2.49
CA ASN A 227 11.01 -15.82 3.56
C ASN A 227 11.04 -14.38 3.00
N SER A 228 10.76 -14.23 1.71
CA SER A 228 10.81 -12.95 1.02
C SER A 228 9.62 -12.04 1.36
N ILE A 229 9.79 -10.73 1.17
CA ILE A 229 8.68 -9.76 1.27
C ILE A 229 7.58 -10.09 0.26
N GLN A 230 7.95 -10.59 -0.92
CA GLN A 230 7.00 -10.96 -1.97
C GLN A 230 6.14 -12.16 -1.54
N ALA A 231 6.75 -13.20 -0.96
CA ALA A 231 6.00 -14.35 -0.44
C ALA A 231 5.09 -13.94 0.72
N THR A 232 5.58 -13.07 1.61
CA THR A 232 4.79 -12.50 2.72
C THR A 232 3.57 -11.74 2.20
N LEU A 233 3.76 -10.77 1.29
CA LEU A 233 2.68 -9.99 0.68
C LEU A 233 1.65 -10.87 -0.02
N MET A 234 2.12 -11.83 -0.83
CA MET A 234 1.26 -12.79 -1.51
C MET A 234 0.40 -13.59 -0.52
N TYR A 235 1.00 -14.09 0.55
CA TYR A 235 0.27 -14.82 1.60
C TYR A 235 -0.73 -13.91 2.31
N SER A 236 -0.34 -12.69 2.69
CA SER A 236 -1.19 -11.75 3.43
C SER A 236 -2.45 -11.36 2.64
N PHE A 237 -2.31 -11.08 1.34
CA PHE A 237 -3.44 -10.74 0.47
C PHE A 237 -4.41 -11.92 0.36
N LEU A 238 -3.90 -13.10 0.03
CA LEU A 238 -4.74 -14.30 -0.15
C LEU A 238 -5.37 -14.78 1.16
N HIS A 239 -4.69 -14.59 2.29
CA HIS A 239 -5.23 -14.94 3.60
C HIS A 239 -6.31 -13.94 4.06
N ALA A 240 -6.08 -12.64 3.90
CA ALA A 240 -7.07 -11.61 4.23
C ALA A 240 -8.35 -11.77 3.40
N ASP A 241 -8.22 -12.07 2.11
CA ASP A 241 -9.34 -12.32 1.21
C ASP A 241 -10.10 -13.61 1.56
N LEU A 242 -9.39 -14.67 1.96
CA LEU A 242 -10.01 -15.92 2.38
C LEU A 242 -10.84 -15.71 3.64
N ASP A 243 -10.28 -15.03 4.65
CA ASP A 243 -10.97 -14.73 5.89
C ASP A 243 -12.19 -13.84 5.63
N PHE A 244 -12.06 -12.84 4.75
CA PHE A 244 -13.19 -12.00 4.35
C PHE A 244 -14.29 -12.81 3.65
N THR A 245 -13.92 -13.63 2.66
CA THR A 245 -14.83 -14.48 1.87
C THR A 245 -15.53 -15.48 2.77
N ALA A 246 -14.79 -16.16 3.65
CA ALA A 246 -15.34 -17.11 4.61
C ALA A 246 -16.31 -16.44 5.59
N ALA A 247 -15.96 -15.26 6.10
CA ALA A 247 -16.83 -14.49 6.98
C ALA A 247 -18.12 -14.03 6.32
N GLN A 248 -18.10 -13.68 5.04
CA GLN A 248 -19.32 -13.30 4.33
C GLN A 248 -20.15 -14.51 3.92
N ALA A 249 -19.51 -15.61 3.51
CA ALA A 249 -20.19 -16.86 3.16
C ALA A 249 -20.92 -17.48 4.36
N SER A 250 -20.41 -17.28 5.59
CA SER A 250 -21.09 -17.74 6.81
C SER A 250 -22.31 -16.91 7.22
N LYS A 251 -22.64 -15.81 6.50
CA LYS A 251 -23.78 -14.93 6.82
C LYS A 251 -24.97 -15.20 5.91
N HIS A 252 -26.16 -14.96 6.48
CA HIS A 252 -27.44 -15.02 5.78
C HIS A 252 -27.78 -13.71 5.06
N THR A 253 -28.55 -13.85 3.98
CA THR A 253 -29.13 -12.75 3.20
C THR A 253 -30.61 -12.62 3.59
N PRO A 254 -31.06 -11.54 4.26
CA PRO A 254 -32.46 -11.43 4.70
C PRO A 254 -33.48 -11.18 3.59
N SER A 255 -33.03 -10.88 2.36
CA SER A 255 -33.89 -10.41 1.29
C SER A 255 -33.38 -10.86 -0.08
N LEU A 256 -33.88 -12.01 -0.56
CA LEU A 256 -34.29 -12.29 -1.94
C LEU A 256 -34.68 -13.78 -2.05
N GLN A 257 -35.61 -14.07 -2.95
CA GLN A 257 -36.20 -15.39 -3.18
C GLN A 257 -35.13 -16.48 -3.35
N ALA A 258 -35.46 -17.67 -2.85
CA ALA A 258 -34.61 -18.83 -2.63
C ALA A 258 -34.00 -19.52 -3.88
N SER A 259 -33.56 -18.77 -4.90
CA SER A 259 -33.04 -19.37 -6.14
C SER A 259 -31.51 -19.34 -6.29
N THR A 260 -30.76 -18.71 -5.37
CA THR A 260 -29.28 -18.69 -5.43
C THR A 260 -28.55 -19.01 -4.11
N ASP A 261 -29.25 -19.04 -2.97
CA ASP A 261 -28.69 -19.47 -1.69
C ASP A 261 -29.02 -20.95 -1.42
N ASP A 262 -28.04 -21.70 -0.94
CA ASP A 262 -28.15 -23.11 -0.57
C ASP A 262 -29.23 -23.29 0.53
N PRO A 263 -30.35 -23.98 0.26
CA PRO A 263 -31.46 -24.14 1.22
C PRO A 263 -31.04 -24.90 2.49
N VAL A 264 -29.88 -25.56 2.50
CA VAL A 264 -29.33 -26.23 3.69
C VAL A 264 -28.77 -25.23 4.72
N MET A 265 -28.45 -24.00 4.30
CA MET A 265 -27.92 -22.98 5.21
C MET A 265 -29.01 -22.39 6.11
N SER A 266 -30.24 -22.21 5.63
CA SER A 266 -31.34 -21.62 6.42
C SER A 266 -31.77 -22.45 7.64
N ASP A 267 -31.39 -23.73 7.69
CA ASP A 267 -31.66 -24.63 8.81
C ASP A 267 -30.55 -24.61 9.87
N ARG A 268 -29.45 -23.87 9.66
CA ARG A 268 -28.40 -23.75 10.69
C ARG A 268 -28.85 -22.76 11.78
N PRO A 269 -28.77 -23.15 13.06
CA PRO A 269 -28.99 -22.23 14.17
C PRO A 269 -28.13 -20.97 14.01
N LEU A 270 -28.69 -19.80 14.30
CA LEU A 270 -27.94 -18.53 14.34
C LEU A 270 -26.69 -18.58 15.24
N ASN A 271 -26.65 -19.54 16.16
CA ASN A 271 -25.61 -19.77 17.15
C ASN A 271 -24.81 -21.07 16.92
N ASP A 272 -24.86 -21.69 15.73
CA ASP A 272 -24.22 -23.01 15.50
C ASP A 272 -22.68 -22.99 15.67
N ASN A 273 -22.09 -21.80 15.69
CA ASN A 273 -20.65 -21.57 15.92
C ASN A 273 -20.35 -20.88 17.27
N ASP A 274 -21.34 -20.74 18.17
CA ASP A 274 -21.09 -20.31 19.56
C ASP A 274 -20.35 -21.44 20.29
N ILE A 275 -19.05 -21.28 20.45
CA ILE A 275 -18.28 -22.14 21.37
C ILE A 275 -18.81 -21.86 22.78
N LEU A 276 -19.20 -22.93 23.48
CA LEU A 276 -19.86 -23.00 24.81
C LEU A 276 -19.20 -22.19 25.95
N SER A 277 -18.13 -21.44 25.69
CA SER A 277 -17.39 -20.61 26.64
C SER A 277 -17.40 -19.10 26.34
N SER A 278 -18.02 -18.62 25.25
CA SER A 278 -18.13 -17.18 24.95
C SER A 278 -19.36 -16.83 24.07
N PRO A 279 -20.57 -16.74 24.66
CA PRO A 279 -21.86 -16.58 23.95
C PRO A 279 -22.08 -15.26 23.19
N SER A 280 -21.04 -14.44 23.02
CA SER A 280 -21.12 -13.09 22.46
C SER A 280 -20.13 -12.84 21.32
N ARG A 281 -19.44 -13.89 20.83
CA ARG A 281 -18.44 -13.77 19.75
C ARG A 281 -19.03 -14.30 18.42
N PRO A 282 -19.29 -13.43 17.43
CA PRO A 282 -19.74 -13.87 16.10
C PRO A 282 -18.76 -14.86 15.45
N ALA A 283 -19.28 -15.85 14.71
CA ALA A 283 -18.50 -16.88 14.03
C ALA A 283 -17.32 -16.34 13.20
N SER A 284 -17.51 -15.16 12.58
CA SER A 284 -16.46 -14.50 11.80
C SER A 284 -15.25 -14.06 12.61
N GLN A 285 -15.35 -13.95 13.95
CA GLN A 285 -14.21 -13.68 14.83
C GLN A 285 -13.35 -14.93 15.11
N ASN A 286 -13.88 -16.12 14.85
CA ASN A 286 -13.17 -17.38 15.10
C ASN A 286 -12.34 -17.85 13.90
N LEU A 287 -12.45 -17.19 12.74
CA LEU A 287 -11.74 -17.58 11.51
C LEU A 287 -10.22 -17.41 11.64
N SER A 288 -9.76 -16.45 12.44
CA SER A 288 -8.35 -16.15 12.58
C SER A 288 -8.06 -15.39 13.87
N ASN A 289 -6.94 -15.69 14.50
CA ASN A 289 -6.46 -15.01 15.73
C ASN A 289 -6.16 -13.52 15.51
N VAL A 290 -6.20 -13.05 14.26
CA VAL A 290 -6.04 -11.65 13.85
C VAL A 290 -7.34 -10.85 14.04
N LEU A 291 -8.48 -11.53 14.17
CA LEU A 291 -9.81 -10.91 14.15
C LEU A 291 -10.31 -10.57 15.57
N ASN A 292 -9.89 -9.42 16.08
CA ASN A 292 -10.40 -8.87 17.36
C ASN A 292 -11.84 -8.32 17.27
N ARG A 293 -12.38 -8.18 16.05
CA ARG A 293 -13.72 -7.69 15.72
C ARG A 293 -14.30 -8.53 14.57
N PRO A 294 -15.63 -8.67 14.44
CA PRO A 294 -16.19 -9.43 13.34
C PRO A 294 -15.89 -8.73 12.01
N ILE A 295 -15.80 -9.48 10.91
CA ILE A 295 -15.59 -8.91 9.57
C ILE A 295 -16.96 -8.51 9.02
N GLY A 296 -17.18 -7.21 8.79
CA GLY A 296 -18.43 -6.65 8.28
C GLY A 296 -19.62 -6.77 9.26
N GLY A 297 -20.82 -6.39 8.78
CA GLY A 297 -22.06 -6.43 9.57
C GLY A 297 -22.73 -7.81 9.66
N HIS A 298 -23.98 -7.86 10.14
CA HIS A 298 -24.74 -9.12 10.29
C HIS A 298 -25.23 -9.71 8.96
N THR A 299 -25.34 -8.89 7.92
CA THR A 299 -25.77 -9.30 6.59
C THR A 299 -24.58 -9.64 5.70
N ARG A 300 -24.81 -10.55 4.76
CA ARG A 300 -23.82 -10.89 3.72
C ARG A 300 -23.53 -9.67 2.85
N PHE A 301 -22.25 -9.31 2.74
CA PHE A 301 -21.77 -8.34 1.75
C PHE A 301 -21.37 -9.06 0.47
N GLN A 302 -21.86 -8.60 -0.68
CA GLN A 302 -21.61 -9.23 -2.00
C GLN A 302 -20.56 -8.50 -2.84
N GLY A 303 -20.26 -7.25 -2.50
CA GLY A 303 -19.29 -6.43 -3.23
C GLY A 303 -17.84 -6.83 -2.95
N GLY A 304 -16.94 -5.98 -3.39
CA GLY A 304 -15.51 -6.19 -3.28
C GLY A 304 -14.75 -4.89 -3.13
N SER A 305 -13.43 -4.99 -3.24
CA SER A 305 -12.57 -3.82 -3.34
C SER A 305 -11.28 -4.16 -4.06
N THR A 306 -10.80 -3.21 -4.86
CA THR A 306 -9.44 -3.23 -5.37
C THR A 306 -8.46 -2.76 -4.29
N CYS A 307 -7.20 -3.11 -4.46
CA CYS A 307 -6.19 -2.83 -3.46
C CYS A 307 -4.85 -2.55 -4.10
N SER A 308 -4.32 -1.35 -3.89
CA SER A 308 -2.97 -0.96 -4.26
C SER A 308 -2.22 -0.49 -3.04
N ILE A 309 -1.14 -1.18 -2.66
CA ILE A 309 -0.27 -0.74 -1.58
C ILE A 309 1.17 -0.53 -2.07
N ALA A 310 1.85 0.43 -1.47
CA ALA A 310 3.27 0.70 -1.64
C ALA A 310 3.97 0.70 -0.28
N LEU A 311 4.97 -0.15 -0.14
CA LEU A 311 5.84 -0.21 1.03
C LEU A 311 7.18 0.45 0.72
N ILE A 312 7.66 1.34 1.58
CA ILE A 312 8.96 2.01 1.41
C ILE A 312 9.88 1.63 2.56
N SER A 313 11.05 1.08 2.23
CA SER A 313 12.11 0.73 3.17
C SER A 313 13.41 1.45 2.80
N THR A 314 14.11 1.98 3.80
CA THR A 314 15.43 2.62 3.64
C THR A 314 16.53 1.73 4.22
N PRO A 315 17.76 1.77 3.69
CA PRO A 315 18.89 1.01 4.25
C PRO A 315 19.50 1.68 5.49
N THR A 316 19.11 2.92 5.77
CA THR A 316 19.60 3.75 6.87
C THR A 316 18.40 4.37 7.62
N PRO A 317 18.56 4.77 8.89
CA PRO A 317 17.51 5.47 9.64
C PRO A 317 17.10 6.83 9.06
N THR A 318 17.82 7.32 8.06
CA THR A 318 17.46 8.55 7.34
C THR A 318 16.09 8.38 6.66
N PRO A 319 15.17 9.35 6.80
CA PRO A 319 13.86 9.25 6.16
C PRO A 319 13.96 9.15 4.63
N PHE A 320 13.02 8.42 4.01
CA PHE A 320 13.02 8.18 2.56
C PHE A 320 12.84 9.45 1.71
N TRP A 321 12.33 10.54 2.29
CA TRP A 321 12.20 11.84 1.64
C TRP A 321 13.47 12.69 1.73
N ASN A 322 14.55 12.18 2.32
CA ASN A 322 15.85 12.84 2.28
C ASN A 322 16.47 12.67 0.87
N PRO A 323 16.89 13.75 0.19
CA PRO A 323 17.52 13.69 -1.12
C PRO A 323 18.70 12.72 -1.24
N ALA A 324 19.49 12.58 -0.17
CA ALA A 324 20.67 11.70 -0.15
C ALA A 324 20.34 10.24 0.19
N SER A 325 19.10 9.93 0.59
CA SER A 325 18.71 8.59 1.01
C SER A 325 18.29 7.76 -0.20
N PRO A 326 18.95 6.62 -0.47
CA PRO A 326 18.35 5.59 -1.31
C PRO A 326 17.17 4.95 -0.57
N ALA A 327 16.27 4.33 -1.32
CA ALA A 327 15.14 3.58 -0.77
C ALA A 327 14.74 2.44 -1.71
N THR A 328 13.95 1.50 -1.20
CA THR A 328 13.33 0.45 -2.00
C THR A 328 11.82 0.51 -1.81
N ILE A 329 11.10 0.57 -2.91
CA ILE A 329 9.64 0.50 -2.94
C ILE A 329 9.25 -0.92 -3.36
N VAL A 330 8.34 -1.53 -2.59
CA VAL A 330 7.64 -2.75 -3.01
C VAL A 330 6.17 -2.42 -3.17
N THR A 331 5.64 -2.56 -4.39
CA THR A 331 4.21 -2.40 -4.66
C THR A 331 3.54 -3.76 -4.71
N ALA A 332 2.35 -3.86 -4.11
CA ALA A 332 1.45 -5.01 -4.26
C ALA A 332 0.09 -4.50 -4.71
N HIS A 333 -0.37 -4.98 -5.87
CA HIS A 333 -1.49 -4.43 -6.60
C HIS A 333 -2.51 -5.51 -6.97
N CYS A 334 -3.78 -5.20 -6.80
CA CYS A 334 -4.91 -6.06 -7.09
C CYS A 334 -6.13 -5.21 -7.51
N GLY A 335 -6.19 -4.83 -8.79
CA GLY A 335 -7.41 -4.34 -9.45
C GLY A 335 -7.05 -3.40 -10.60
N ASP A 336 -7.62 -2.22 -10.62
CA ASP A 336 -7.44 -1.17 -11.64
C ASP A 336 -6.97 0.18 -11.06
N THR A 337 -6.83 0.29 -9.74
CA THR A 337 -6.11 1.40 -9.08
C THR A 337 -4.69 1.57 -9.62
N ARG A 338 -4.17 2.80 -9.65
CA ARG A 338 -2.88 3.11 -10.25
C ARG A 338 -1.88 3.65 -9.22
N ILE A 339 -0.64 3.18 -9.31
CA ILE A 339 0.52 3.74 -8.60
C ILE A 339 1.53 4.28 -9.62
N LEU A 340 1.91 5.55 -9.51
CA LEU A 340 2.83 6.26 -10.39
C LEU A 340 4.02 6.84 -9.63
N LEU A 341 5.21 6.74 -10.21
CA LEU A 341 6.37 7.55 -9.83
C LEU A 341 6.59 8.69 -10.83
N CYS A 342 7.04 9.84 -10.35
CA CYS A 342 7.55 10.91 -11.20
C CYS A 342 9.08 10.88 -11.20
N ARG A 343 9.70 10.57 -12.34
CA ARG A 343 11.16 10.59 -12.48
C ARG A 343 11.67 12.03 -12.60
N VAL A 344 12.73 12.37 -11.88
CA VAL A 344 13.30 13.74 -11.88
C VAL A 344 13.94 14.07 -13.23
N SER A 345 14.67 13.13 -13.85
CA SER A 345 15.50 13.42 -15.02
C SER A 345 14.71 13.84 -16.26
N ASP A 346 13.57 13.22 -16.51
CA ASP A 346 12.74 13.43 -17.70
C ASP A 346 11.32 13.90 -17.37
N GLY A 347 10.95 14.03 -16.09
CA GLY A 347 9.62 14.43 -15.66
C GLY A 347 8.52 13.43 -16.03
N LYS A 348 8.85 12.21 -16.45
CA LYS A 348 7.85 11.26 -16.95
C LYS A 348 7.16 10.49 -15.82
N ALA A 349 5.90 10.17 -16.05
CA ALA A 349 5.15 9.20 -15.26
C ALA A 349 5.68 7.78 -15.49
N VAL A 350 5.94 7.07 -14.40
CA VAL A 350 6.42 5.68 -14.41
C VAL A 350 5.41 4.81 -13.65
N PRO A 351 4.59 4.01 -14.36
CA PRO A 351 3.59 3.19 -13.70
C PRO A 351 4.22 1.98 -13.01
N LEU A 352 3.86 1.79 -11.74
CA LEU A 352 4.26 0.64 -10.91
C LEU A 352 3.18 -0.46 -10.84
N THR A 353 2.10 -0.31 -11.60
CA THR A 353 0.91 -1.19 -11.59
C THR A 353 0.38 -1.36 -13.01
N THR A 354 -0.24 -2.50 -13.29
CA THR A 354 -0.97 -2.73 -14.54
C THR A 354 -2.40 -3.12 -14.26
N ASN A 355 -3.35 -2.58 -15.04
CA ASN A 355 -4.77 -2.84 -14.81
C ASN A 355 -5.09 -4.32 -14.98
N HIS A 356 -5.70 -4.91 -13.97
CA HIS A 356 -6.21 -6.28 -14.00
C HIS A 356 -7.57 -6.35 -14.70
N HIS A 357 -7.57 -6.05 -16.00
CA HIS A 357 -8.75 -6.04 -16.86
C HIS A 357 -8.80 -7.28 -17.78
N PRO A 358 -9.98 -7.79 -18.19
CA PRO A 358 -10.10 -8.93 -19.10
C PRO A 358 -9.31 -8.80 -20.40
N SER A 359 -9.18 -7.57 -20.91
CA SER A 359 -8.40 -7.27 -22.12
C SER A 359 -6.89 -7.34 -21.91
N ALA A 360 -6.40 -7.31 -20.66
CA ALA A 360 -4.98 -7.42 -20.35
C ALA A 360 -4.48 -8.83 -20.71
N PRO A 361 -3.43 -8.97 -21.57
CA PRO A 361 -3.01 -10.28 -22.07
C PRO A 361 -2.67 -11.31 -20.98
N VAL A 362 -2.09 -10.85 -19.86
CA VAL A 362 -1.74 -11.70 -18.71
C VAL A 362 -3.00 -12.26 -18.05
N GLU A 363 -4.02 -11.43 -17.82
CA GLU A 363 -5.27 -11.84 -17.20
C GLU A 363 -6.12 -12.68 -18.15
N ALA A 364 -6.20 -12.28 -19.42
CA ALA A 364 -6.84 -13.06 -20.47
C ALA A 364 -6.25 -14.48 -20.54
N ALA A 365 -4.91 -14.60 -20.57
CA ALA A 365 -4.24 -15.90 -20.59
C ALA A 365 -4.48 -16.72 -19.31
N ARG A 366 -4.50 -16.05 -18.15
CA ARG A 366 -4.79 -16.67 -16.85
C ARG A 366 -6.18 -17.29 -16.83
N LEU A 367 -7.20 -16.56 -17.30
CA LEU A 367 -8.61 -16.94 -17.19
C LEU A 367 -9.12 -17.81 -18.35
N ARG A 368 -8.60 -17.67 -19.57
CA ARG A 368 -8.98 -18.52 -20.72
C ARG A 368 -8.78 -20.01 -20.45
N ARG A 369 -7.79 -20.36 -19.62
CA ARG A 369 -7.51 -21.75 -19.21
C ARG A 369 -8.60 -22.38 -18.35
N PHE A 370 -9.52 -21.59 -17.81
CA PHE A 370 -10.56 -22.01 -16.87
C PHE A 370 -11.98 -21.84 -17.41
N ALA A 371 -12.13 -21.73 -18.73
CA ALA A 371 -13.41 -21.56 -19.41
C ALA A 371 -14.21 -20.34 -18.92
N ALA A 372 -13.52 -19.27 -18.49
CA ALA A 372 -14.17 -18.00 -18.23
C ALA A 372 -14.70 -17.42 -19.55
N THR A 373 -16.01 -17.29 -19.67
CA THR A 373 -16.66 -16.61 -20.79
C THR A 373 -16.53 -15.11 -20.58
N PHE A 374 -15.79 -14.44 -21.47
CA PHE A 374 -15.78 -12.97 -21.53
C PHE A 374 -17.00 -12.52 -22.30
N VAL A 375 -17.74 -11.58 -21.72
CA VAL A 375 -18.93 -10.99 -22.36
C VAL A 375 -18.62 -9.52 -22.59
N THR A 376 -18.77 -9.08 -23.83
CA THR A 376 -18.70 -7.66 -24.17
C THR A 376 -20.06 -7.04 -23.86
N ASP A 377 -20.06 -6.00 -23.04
CA ASP A 377 -21.28 -5.23 -22.74
C ASP A 377 -21.71 -4.40 -23.97
N SER A 378 -22.91 -3.86 -23.93
CA SER A 378 -23.52 -2.98 -24.95
C SER A 378 -22.70 -1.73 -25.24
N PHE A 379 -21.76 -1.38 -24.35
CA PHE A 379 -20.80 -0.28 -24.48
C PHE A 379 -19.43 -0.69 -25.05
N GLY A 380 -19.24 -1.96 -25.43
CA GLY A 380 -17.98 -2.46 -25.99
C GLY A 380 -16.93 -2.89 -24.96
N GLU A 381 -17.22 -2.75 -23.66
CA GLU A 381 -16.31 -3.15 -22.57
C GLU A 381 -16.34 -4.66 -22.31
N GLU A 382 -15.16 -5.29 -22.23
CA GLU A 382 -15.04 -6.72 -21.89
C GLU A 382 -15.21 -6.94 -20.39
N ARG A 383 -16.16 -7.80 -20.00
CA ARG A 383 -16.44 -8.12 -18.59
C ARG A 383 -16.38 -9.62 -18.33
N ILE A 384 -16.02 -10.00 -17.10
CA ILE A 384 -16.13 -11.38 -16.60
C ILE A 384 -17.41 -11.49 -15.80
N LEU A 385 -18.44 -12.11 -16.38
CA LEU A 385 -19.78 -12.25 -15.78
C LEU A 385 -20.31 -10.93 -15.17
N GLY A 386 -20.07 -9.80 -15.84
CA GLY A 386 -20.50 -8.46 -15.39
C GLY A 386 -19.48 -7.67 -14.57
N LEU A 387 -18.38 -8.28 -14.11
CA LEU A 387 -17.29 -7.56 -13.43
C LEU A 387 -16.30 -6.97 -14.44
N ALA A 388 -15.90 -5.72 -14.20
CA ALA A 388 -14.80 -5.07 -14.93
C ALA A 388 -13.42 -5.62 -14.50
N ASN A 389 -13.28 -5.93 -13.20
CA ASN A 389 -12.00 -6.35 -12.63
C ASN A 389 -11.84 -7.89 -12.62
N THR A 390 -10.69 -8.36 -13.07
CA THR A 390 -10.29 -9.77 -13.02
C THR A 390 -9.66 -10.17 -11.68
N ARG A 391 -9.27 -9.18 -10.88
CA ARG A 391 -8.67 -9.33 -9.55
C ARG A 391 -9.27 -8.33 -8.58
N SER A 392 -9.67 -8.81 -7.42
CA SER A 392 -10.26 -8.01 -6.35
C SER A 392 -10.31 -8.83 -5.05
N PHE A 393 -10.43 -8.14 -3.93
CA PHE A 393 -10.88 -8.71 -2.66
C PHE A 393 -12.40 -8.77 -2.63
N GLY A 394 -12.98 -9.72 -1.89
CA GLY A 394 -14.44 -9.82 -1.74
C GLY A 394 -15.09 -10.59 -2.90
N ASP A 395 -16.06 -10.03 -3.62
CA ASP A 395 -16.63 -10.59 -4.87
C ASP A 395 -16.89 -12.12 -4.85
N ILE A 396 -17.54 -12.58 -3.78
CA ILE A 396 -17.62 -14.00 -3.40
C ILE A 396 -18.19 -14.86 -4.53
N SER A 397 -19.22 -14.34 -5.22
CA SER A 397 -19.88 -15.00 -6.36
C SER A 397 -18.92 -15.28 -7.52
N SER A 398 -17.89 -14.45 -7.67
CA SER A 398 -16.95 -14.48 -8.79
C SER A 398 -15.59 -15.11 -8.45
N LYS A 399 -15.37 -15.50 -7.19
CA LYS A 399 -14.15 -16.23 -6.81
C LYS A 399 -14.03 -17.57 -7.52
N ARG A 400 -15.12 -18.33 -7.64
CA ARG A 400 -15.12 -19.66 -8.26
C ARG A 400 -14.69 -19.64 -9.74
N ILE A 401 -14.97 -18.54 -10.44
CA ILE A 401 -14.67 -18.37 -11.88
C ILE A 401 -13.28 -17.75 -12.14
N GLY A 402 -12.58 -17.31 -11.09
CA GLY A 402 -11.19 -16.89 -11.18
C GLY A 402 -10.90 -15.43 -10.83
N VAL A 403 -11.88 -14.67 -10.32
CA VAL A 403 -11.55 -13.43 -9.63
C VAL A 403 -10.73 -13.78 -8.39
N SER A 404 -9.58 -13.14 -8.22
CA SER A 404 -8.61 -13.51 -7.19
C SER A 404 -8.01 -12.26 -6.56
N ALA A 405 -7.72 -12.33 -5.25
CA ALA A 405 -6.95 -11.30 -4.56
C ALA A 405 -5.43 -11.54 -4.68
N GLU A 406 -4.96 -12.35 -5.64
CA GLU A 406 -3.54 -12.55 -5.92
C GLU A 406 -2.89 -11.22 -6.37
N PRO A 407 -1.97 -10.62 -5.58
CA PRO A 407 -1.36 -9.36 -5.98
C PRO A 407 -0.32 -9.54 -7.08
N GLU A 408 -0.28 -8.59 -8.01
CA GLU A 408 0.93 -8.31 -8.79
C GLU A 408 1.92 -7.57 -7.87
N ILE A 409 3.13 -8.11 -7.73
CA ILE A 409 4.17 -7.54 -6.85
C ILE A 409 5.35 -7.06 -7.69
N ARG A 410 5.76 -5.80 -7.51
CA ARG A 410 6.96 -5.22 -8.13
C ARG A 410 7.87 -4.61 -7.08
N THR A 411 9.18 -4.70 -7.32
CA THR A 411 10.22 -4.09 -6.48
C THR A 411 10.99 -3.07 -7.30
N THR A 412 11.02 -1.83 -6.83
CA THR A 412 11.74 -0.72 -7.45
C THR A 412 12.78 -0.21 -6.47
N HIS A 413 14.05 -0.30 -6.86
CA HIS A 413 15.14 0.33 -6.11
C HIS A 413 15.27 1.77 -6.59
N MET A 414 15.30 2.71 -5.64
CA MET A 414 15.43 4.13 -5.92
C MET A 414 16.82 4.61 -5.52
N ASP A 415 17.50 5.21 -6.48
CA ASP A 415 18.73 5.95 -6.21
C ASP A 415 18.41 7.32 -5.56
N PRO A 416 19.40 7.94 -4.87
CA PRO A 416 19.22 9.22 -4.23
C PRO A 416 18.65 10.29 -5.18
N SER A 417 17.51 10.88 -4.79
CA SER A 417 16.76 11.87 -5.57
C SER A 417 16.44 11.47 -7.02
N GLU A 418 16.31 10.18 -7.33
CA GLU A 418 15.90 9.71 -8.66
C GLU A 418 14.44 10.08 -8.99
N TYR A 419 13.56 9.98 -7.99
CA TYR A 419 12.13 10.24 -8.11
C TYR A 419 11.68 11.40 -7.23
N SER A 420 10.74 12.19 -7.73
CA SER A 420 10.21 13.39 -7.05
C SER A 420 9.11 13.08 -6.05
N PHE A 421 8.17 12.21 -6.46
CA PHE A 421 7.04 11.82 -5.64
C PHE A 421 6.46 10.49 -6.15
N LEU A 422 5.65 9.89 -5.28
CA LEU A 422 4.81 8.73 -5.55
C LEU A 422 3.35 9.18 -5.46
N VAL A 423 2.52 8.75 -6.41
CA VAL A 423 1.07 9.00 -6.41
C VAL A 423 0.34 7.66 -6.47
N LEU A 424 -0.68 7.47 -5.63
CA LEU A 424 -1.62 6.36 -5.71
C LEU A 424 -3.01 6.94 -5.96
N VAL A 425 -3.76 6.38 -6.92
CA VAL A 425 -5.10 6.86 -7.28
C VAL A 425 -6.09 5.72 -7.55
N SER A 426 -7.38 5.98 -7.34
CA SER A 426 -8.48 5.12 -7.81
C SER A 426 -8.84 5.37 -9.27
N ASP A 427 -9.69 4.51 -9.82
CA ASP A 427 -10.10 4.58 -11.22
C ASP A 427 -10.85 5.89 -11.55
N GLY A 428 -11.55 6.47 -10.58
CA GLY A 428 -12.22 7.77 -10.70
C GLY A 428 -11.29 8.94 -11.04
N VAL A 429 -9.97 8.76 -10.89
CA VAL A 429 -8.96 9.69 -11.43
C VAL A 429 -8.50 9.25 -12.82
N THR A 430 -8.13 7.98 -12.99
CA THR A 430 -7.50 7.48 -14.22
C THR A 430 -8.44 7.31 -15.40
N VAL A 431 -9.75 7.27 -15.16
CA VAL A 431 -10.77 7.25 -16.23
C VAL A 431 -10.80 8.59 -16.97
N SER A 432 -10.48 9.70 -16.30
CA SER A 432 -10.53 11.05 -16.88
C SER A 432 -9.16 11.61 -17.24
N LEU A 433 -8.10 11.14 -16.58
CA LEU A 433 -6.75 11.69 -16.69
C LEU A 433 -5.76 10.59 -17.05
N ASP A 434 -4.90 10.87 -18.02
CA ASP A 434 -3.78 10.00 -18.36
C ASP A 434 -2.67 10.08 -17.30
N ASP A 435 -1.84 9.03 -17.21
CA ASP A 435 -0.76 8.93 -16.22
C ASP A 435 0.16 10.17 -16.20
N GLN A 436 0.44 10.76 -17.37
CA GLN A 436 1.28 11.96 -17.46
C GLN A 436 0.55 13.24 -17.01
N GLU A 437 -0.76 13.38 -17.26
CA GLU A 437 -1.56 14.50 -16.77
C GLU A 437 -1.61 14.50 -15.23
N ILE A 438 -1.78 13.31 -14.64
CA ILE A 438 -1.78 13.12 -13.18
C ILE A 438 -0.47 13.63 -12.57
N VAL A 439 0.67 13.20 -13.13
CA VAL A 439 1.99 13.61 -12.66
C VAL A 439 2.21 15.11 -12.85
N ASP A 440 1.79 15.68 -13.98
CA ASP A 440 1.99 17.10 -14.26
C ASP A 440 1.16 18.01 -13.34
N ILE A 441 -0.07 17.61 -12.98
CA ILE A 441 -0.88 18.33 -11.98
C ILE A 441 -0.16 18.32 -10.62
N VAL A 442 0.38 17.17 -10.20
CA VAL A 442 1.10 17.07 -8.91
C VAL A 442 2.38 17.92 -8.89
N LYS A 443 3.05 18.11 -10.03
CA LYS A 443 4.23 19.00 -10.12
C LYS A 443 3.90 20.47 -9.82
N GLU A 444 2.69 20.94 -10.18
CA GLU A 444 2.26 22.33 -10.00
C GLU A 444 2.04 22.70 -8.53
N ALA A 445 1.65 21.71 -7.73
CA ALA A 445 1.35 21.91 -6.32
C ALA A 445 2.61 22.20 -5.48
N LYS A 446 2.42 22.99 -4.42
CA LYS A 446 3.48 23.34 -3.46
C LYS A 446 3.75 22.23 -2.46
N THR A 447 2.71 21.51 -2.05
CA THR A 447 2.78 20.44 -1.03
C THR A 447 2.01 19.21 -1.51
N PRO A 448 2.35 18.00 -1.02
CA PRO A 448 1.58 16.80 -1.28
C PRO A 448 0.09 16.92 -0.93
N GLU A 449 -0.25 17.59 0.18
CA GLU A 449 -1.65 17.83 0.56
C GLU A 449 -2.41 18.69 -0.45
N SER A 450 -1.77 19.74 -0.99
CA SER A 450 -2.37 20.56 -2.05
C SER A 450 -2.53 19.73 -3.31
N ALA A 451 -1.49 18.97 -3.66
CA ALA A 451 -1.45 18.13 -4.85
C ALA A 451 -2.58 17.10 -4.87
N SER A 452 -2.81 16.38 -3.76
CA SER A 452 -3.88 15.39 -3.70
C SER A 452 -5.27 16.01 -3.84
N LYS A 453 -5.47 17.23 -3.29
CA LYS A 453 -6.74 17.97 -3.40
C LYS A 453 -6.97 18.47 -4.82
N GLU A 454 -5.98 19.12 -5.41
CA GLU A 454 -6.04 19.66 -6.76
C GLU A 454 -6.26 18.55 -7.79
N LEU A 455 -5.55 17.42 -7.66
CA LEU A 455 -5.70 16.27 -8.53
C LEU A 455 -7.11 15.65 -8.46
N ALA A 456 -7.59 15.33 -7.25
CA ALA A 456 -8.91 14.74 -7.09
C ALA A 456 -10.03 15.70 -7.55
N ALA A 457 -9.90 16.99 -7.22
CA ALA A 457 -10.86 18.01 -7.65
C ALA A 457 -10.91 18.13 -9.17
N PHE A 458 -9.75 18.23 -9.82
CA PHE A 458 -9.65 18.31 -11.28
C PHE A 458 -10.27 17.09 -11.96
N ALA A 459 -9.98 15.88 -11.47
CA ALA A 459 -10.59 14.66 -12.00
C ALA A 459 -12.13 14.68 -11.87
N THR A 460 -12.66 15.06 -10.70
CA THR A 460 -14.11 15.14 -10.50
C THR A 460 -14.78 16.24 -11.32
N GLU A 461 -14.09 17.35 -11.55
CA GLU A 461 -14.56 18.46 -12.38
C GLU A 461 -14.66 18.05 -13.85
N VAL A 462 -13.59 17.44 -14.38
CA VAL A 462 -13.55 16.94 -15.77
C VAL A 462 -14.61 15.87 -16.03
N ALA A 463 -14.83 14.96 -15.09
CA ALA A 463 -15.85 13.92 -15.21
C ALA A 463 -17.29 14.41 -14.97
N GLY A 464 -17.46 15.57 -14.33
CA GLY A 464 -18.75 16.21 -14.08
C GLY A 464 -19.72 15.32 -13.27
N VAL A 465 -20.99 15.28 -13.70
CA VAL A 465 -22.06 14.53 -13.00
C VAL A 465 -21.82 13.02 -12.99
N ARG A 466 -21.11 12.50 -13.99
CA ARG A 466 -20.78 11.06 -14.10
C ARG A 466 -19.49 10.70 -13.37
N SER A 467 -18.92 11.61 -12.59
CA SER A 467 -17.70 11.36 -11.81
C SER A 467 -17.88 10.24 -10.79
N ASP A 468 -16.88 9.36 -10.72
CA ASP A 468 -16.80 8.31 -9.72
C ASP A 468 -16.29 8.81 -8.37
N ASN A 469 -16.19 7.93 -7.38
CA ASN A 469 -15.35 8.16 -6.23
C ASN A 469 -13.90 8.37 -6.70
N ALA A 470 -13.28 9.46 -6.25
CA ALA A 470 -11.96 9.85 -6.69
C ALA A 470 -11.04 9.97 -5.49
N THR A 471 -10.08 9.05 -5.39
CA THR A 471 -9.07 9.01 -4.33
C THR A 471 -7.71 9.30 -4.91
N ALA A 472 -6.97 10.19 -4.26
CA ALA A 472 -5.59 10.52 -4.58
C ALA A 472 -4.75 10.59 -3.32
N VAL A 473 -3.64 9.86 -3.30
CA VAL A 473 -2.61 9.88 -2.26
C VAL A 473 -1.30 10.31 -2.88
N VAL A 474 -0.69 11.38 -2.38
CA VAL A 474 0.58 11.91 -2.85
C VAL A 474 1.61 11.82 -1.73
N VAL A 475 2.76 11.22 -2.03
CA VAL A 475 3.86 11.01 -1.09
C VAL A 475 5.12 11.69 -1.62
N ARG A 476 5.73 12.56 -0.81
CA ARG A 476 6.97 13.26 -1.13
C ARG A 476 8.16 12.30 -1.13
N LEU A 477 8.97 12.31 -2.18
CA LEU A 477 10.25 11.59 -2.24
C LEU A 477 11.43 12.57 -2.24
N GLY A 478 12.66 12.03 -2.19
CA GLY A 478 13.90 12.83 -2.11
C GLY A 478 14.13 13.80 -3.28
N GLY A 479 13.44 13.65 -4.41
CA GLY A 479 13.52 14.54 -5.57
C GLY A 479 12.44 15.63 -5.63
N TRP A 480 11.61 15.83 -4.60
CA TRP A 480 10.45 16.73 -4.66
C TRP A 480 10.79 18.16 -5.06
N GLU A 481 11.89 18.71 -4.54
CA GLU A 481 12.31 20.08 -4.86
C GLU A 481 12.73 20.24 -6.33
N ARG A 482 13.03 19.13 -7.00
CA ARG A 482 13.47 19.07 -8.41
C ARG A 482 12.37 18.63 -9.37
N ARG A 483 11.11 18.54 -8.91
CA ARG A 483 9.98 18.00 -9.69
C ARG A 483 9.65 18.76 -10.98
N VAL A 484 10.08 20.02 -11.07
CA VAL A 484 9.89 20.89 -12.23
C VAL A 484 11.08 20.90 -13.20
N GLU A 485 12.20 20.26 -12.84
CA GLU A 485 13.43 20.27 -13.66
C GLU A 485 13.33 19.38 -14.91
N GLY A 486 12.61 18.26 -14.81
CA GLY A 486 12.47 17.28 -15.90
C GLY A 486 11.30 17.54 -16.85
N GLY A 487 11.53 17.31 -18.15
CA GLY A 487 10.49 17.15 -19.18
C GLY A 487 9.42 18.23 -19.23
N GLY A 488 9.76 19.43 -19.72
CA GLY A 488 8.80 20.53 -19.87
C GLY A 488 8.12 21.00 -18.57
N GLY A 489 8.51 20.48 -17.40
CA GLY A 489 7.84 20.71 -16.13
C GLY A 489 6.42 20.14 -16.13
N SER A 490 5.44 20.97 -15.79
CA SER A 490 4.00 20.64 -15.86
C SER A 490 3.33 21.09 -17.17
N ILE A 491 4.10 21.71 -18.06
CA ILE A 491 3.58 22.36 -19.28
C ILE A 491 3.23 21.31 -20.34
N GLY A 492 3.87 20.14 -20.31
CA GLY A 492 3.72 19.10 -21.35
C GLY A 492 2.29 18.68 -21.63
N THR A 493 1.43 18.64 -20.61
CA THR A 493 0.00 18.30 -20.74
C THR A 493 -0.93 19.49 -20.54
N LYS A 494 -0.40 20.71 -20.36
CA LYS A 494 -1.19 21.87 -19.96
C LYS A 494 -2.31 22.21 -20.95
N GLU A 495 -2.01 22.21 -22.25
CA GLU A 495 -3.01 22.52 -23.28
C GLU A 495 -4.18 21.52 -23.28
N VAL A 496 -3.88 20.23 -23.09
CA VAL A 496 -4.89 19.16 -23.01
C VAL A 496 -5.74 19.33 -21.76
N ARG A 497 -5.11 19.62 -20.61
CA ARG A 497 -5.81 19.86 -19.35
C ARG A 497 -6.71 21.09 -19.40
N ASP A 498 -6.21 22.19 -19.96
CA ASP A 498 -6.98 23.42 -20.15
C ASP A 498 -8.16 23.18 -21.09
N TRP A 499 -7.98 22.41 -22.17
CA TRP A 499 -9.07 22.01 -23.06
C TRP A 499 -10.13 21.14 -22.35
N LYS A 500 -9.72 20.12 -21.59
CA LYS A 500 -10.65 19.27 -20.81
C LYS A 500 -11.45 20.10 -19.80
N LYS A 501 -10.80 21.07 -19.16
CA LYS A 501 -11.46 21.98 -18.23
C LYS A 501 -12.53 22.83 -18.91
N VAL A 502 -12.19 23.46 -20.04
CA VAL A 502 -13.15 24.24 -20.84
C VAL A 502 -14.31 23.37 -21.32
N GLN A 503 -14.05 22.12 -21.71
CA GLN A 503 -15.09 21.19 -22.12
C GLN A 503 -16.04 20.83 -20.97
N ALA A 504 -15.51 20.64 -19.76
CA ALA A 504 -16.31 20.35 -18.57
C ALA A 504 -17.19 21.55 -18.15
N GLU A 505 -16.73 22.78 -18.41
CA GLU A 505 -17.48 24.01 -18.17
C GLU A 505 -18.58 24.26 -19.22
N ASP A 506 -18.58 23.58 -20.38
CA ASP A 506 -19.61 23.76 -21.42
C ASP A 506 -20.93 23.07 -21.02
N PRO A 507 -22.00 23.82 -20.72
CA PRO A 507 -23.29 23.24 -20.34
C PRO A 507 -23.94 22.41 -21.45
N ARG A 508 -23.53 22.57 -22.72
CA ARG A 508 -24.07 21.79 -23.85
C ARG A 508 -23.47 20.38 -23.92
N ALA A 509 -22.23 20.19 -23.46
CA ALA A 509 -21.58 18.89 -23.43
C ALA A 509 -22.23 17.94 -22.41
N SER A 510 -22.78 18.48 -21.31
CA SER A 510 -23.46 17.69 -20.25
C SER A 510 -24.78 17.02 -20.65
N ARG A 511 -25.33 17.34 -21.83
CA ARG A 511 -26.66 16.90 -22.31
C ARG A 511 -26.63 15.74 -23.32
N GLN A 512 -25.44 15.31 -23.77
CA GLN A 512 -25.25 14.11 -24.59
C GLN A 512 -24.73 12.96 -23.71
#